data_AF-A0A7C2A9N3-F1
#
_entry.id   AF-A0A7C2A9N3-F1
#
_cell.length_a   1.000
_cell.length_b   1.000
_cell.length_c   1.000
_cell.angle_alpha   90.00
_cell.angle_beta   90.00
_cell.angle_gamma   90.00
#
_symmetry.space_group_name_H-M   'P 1'
#
loop_
_entity.id
_entity.type
_entity.pdbx_description
1 polymer ?
#
loop_
_entity_poly.entity_id
_entity_poly.type
_entity_poly.pdbx_seq_one_letter_code
_entity_poly.pdbx_strand_id
1 'polypeptide(L)'
;SRVLRELSEKKKVVVVEHDLAIMDFLCDVVHILYGEEGVFGVVTHPKAVRHAINTYLSGYLSEENIRFSEPIEFEEHPPKPRQDLPLLVTFQRLVKMFKSFRLTVETGAIRVGEVVGVVGPNAIGKTTFVKMLAGVVEPTDGSVDAKIVVSYKPQYISIDYDGTVQEILYKTAEPLFTSNFHKTEIFDALKLKHLMEKPVSSLSGGELQTVAVASCLAKEADLYLIDEPSAYLDSKQRMLVSRTIRRVVENLGKSALVVDHDVYFIDMISDALMVFDGVPGKEGVGRGPFSLHEGMNLFLKAVDVTFRRDEETRRPRVNKPGSYMDRRQKEIGEYYYASV
;
A
#
# COMPACT_ATOMS: atom_id res chain seq x y z
N SER A 1 11.93 -8.97 10.53
CA SER A 1 10.93 -9.56 11.44
C SER A 1 11.38 -10.90 12.04
N ARG A 2 11.67 -11.95 11.26
CA ARG A 2 12.04 -13.30 11.79
C ARG A 2 13.14 -13.30 12.87
N VAL A 3 14.24 -12.58 12.65
CA VAL A 3 15.35 -12.46 13.61
C VAL A 3 14.91 -11.89 14.96
N LEU A 4 14.02 -10.89 14.98
CA LEU A 4 13.51 -10.30 16.22
C LEU A 4 12.65 -11.30 17.01
N ARG A 5 11.93 -12.18 16.31
CA ARG A 5 11.12 -13.23 16.94
C ARG A 5 11.98 -14.37 17.51
N GLU A 6 13.04 -14.75 16.81
CA GLU A 6 14.03 -15.71 17.37
C GLU A 6 14.72 -15.12 18.61
N LEU A 7 14.99 -13.82 18.62
CA LEU A 7 15.53 -13.12 19.78
C LEU A 7 14.55 -13.11 20.97
N SER A 8 13.24 -13.00 20.72
CA SER A 8 12.24 -12.97 21.79
C SER A 8 12.12 -14.29 22.55
N GLU A 9 12.59 -15.41 21.99
CA GLU A 9 12.67 -16.69 22.72
C GLU A 9 13.67 -16.65 23.88
N LYS A 10 14.65 -15.75 23.83
CA LYS A 10 15.75 -15.68 24.81
C LYS A 10 15.78 -14.37 25.59
N LYS A 11 15.16 -13.31 25.08
CA LYS A 11 15.23 -11.96 25.64
C LYS A 11 13.87 -11.27 25.60
N LYS A 12 13.67 -10.30 26.49
CA LYS A 12 12.55 -9.37 26.37
C LYS A 12 12.84 -8.41 25.22
N VAL A 13 11.90 -8.31 24.29
CA VAL A 13 12.00 -7.45 23.10
C VAL A 13 10.84 -6.46 23.14
N VAL A 14 11.15 -5.18 22.96
CA VAL A 14 10.17 -4.10 22.81
C VAL A 14 10.29 -3.58 21.39
N VAL A 15 9.16 -3.47 20.69
CA VAL A 15 9.09 -3.00 19.30
C VAL A 15 8.02 -1.92 19.23
N VAL A 16 8.31 -0.83 18.52
CA VAL A 16 7.35 0.21 18.16
C VAL A 16 7.08 0.07 16.67
N GLU A 17 5.83 -0.17 16.29
CA GLU A 17 5.43 -0.42 14.90
C GLU A 17 4.11 0.25 14.58
N HIS A 18 3.99 0.68 13.32
CA HIS A 18 2.74 1.17 12.74
C HIS A 18 2.09 0.16 11.79
N ASP A 19 2.84 -0.86 11.37
CA ASP A 19 2.39 -1.93 10.50
C ASP A 19 1.71 -3.04 11.33
N LEU A 20 0.39 -3.15 11.16
CA LEU A 20 -0.44 -4.12 11.87
C LEU A 20 -0.10 -5.57 11.51
N ALA A 21 0.38 -5.83 10.29
CA ALA A 21 0.79 -7.17 9.86
C ALA A 21 2.07 -7.61 10.58
N ILE A 22 3.02 -6.68 10.71
CA ILE A 22 4.26 -6.90 11.47
C ILE A 22 3.92 -7.11 12.95
N MET A 23 3.00 -6.33 13.52
CA MET A 23 2.55 -6.52 14.90
C MET A 23 1.90 -7.89 15.14
N ASP A 24 1.00 -8.34 14.26
CA ASP A 24 0.42 -9.70 14.34
C ASP A 24 1.49 -10.80 14.29
N PHE A 25 2.53 -10.58 13.48
CA PHE A 25 3.60 -11.56 13.28
C PHE A 25 4.62 -11.59 14.43
N LEU A 26 4.97 -10.44 14.99
CA LEU A 26 6.04 -10.30 15.97
C LEU A 26 5.57 -10.34 17.42
N CYS A 27 4.42 -9.74 17.72
CA CYS A 27 4.07 -9.43 19.09
C CYS A 27 3.27 -10.56 19.76
N ASP A 28 3.43 -10.67 21.08
CA ASP A 28 2.55 -11.48 21.93
C ASP A 28 1.58 -10.60 22.74
N VAL A 29 2.05 -9.40 23.10
CA VAL A 29 1.34 -8.38 23.86
C VAL A 29 1.59 -7.03 23.21
N VAL A 30 0.57 -6.17 23.20
CA VAL A 30 0.65 -4.82 22.62
C VAL A 30 0.10 -3.80 23.62
N HIS A 31 0.74 -2.64 23.67
CA HIS A 31 0.24 -1.44 24.33
C HIS A 31 -0.21 -0.44 23.26
N ILE A 32 -1.33 0.24 23.47
CA ILE A 32 -1.81 1.30 22.60
C ILE A 32 -1.32 2.63 23.19
N LEU A 33 -0.75 3.48 22.33
CA LEU A 33 -0.42 4.85 22.67
C LEU A 33 -1.47 5.76 22.02
N TYR A 34 -2.12 6.60 22.83
CA TYR A 34 -3.11 7.56 22.35
C TYR A 34 -2.94 8.91 23.06
N GLY A 35 -3.43 9.99 22.46
CA GLY A 35 -3.32 11.34 23.02
C GLY A 35 -3.45 12.40 21.95
N GLU A 36 -2.87 13.56 22.22
CA GLU A 36 -2.85 14.70 21.30
C GLU A 36 -1.40 15.03 20.94
N GLU A 37 -1.11 15.03 19.64
CA GLU A 37 0.24 15.22 19.11
C GLU A 37 0.86 16.54 19.59
N GLY A 38 2.07 16.48 20.11
CA GLY A 38 2.77 17.64 20.68
C GLY A 38 2.23 18.13 22.04
N VAL A 39 1.18 17.52 22.58
CA VAL A 39 0.55 17.93 23.85
C VAL A 39 0.70 16.84 24.92
N PHE A 40 0.17 15.64 24.70
CA PHE A 40 0.25 14.54 25.68
C PHE A 40 0.11 13.16 25.03
N GLY A 41 0.57 12.13 25.73
CA GLY A 41 0.40 10.73 25.34
C GLY A 41 0.15 9.82 26.54
N VAL A 42 -0.77 8.87 26.39
CA VAL A 42 -1.17 7.88 27.38
C VAL A 42 -0.88 6.49 26.82
N VAL A 43 -0.34 5.61 27.67
CA VAL A 43 -0.04 4.22 27.32
C VAL A 43 -1.04 3.32 28.03
N THR A 44 -1.76 2.49 27.29
CA THR A 44 -2.72 1.55 27.87
C THR A 44 -2.03 0.43 28.64
N HIS A 45 -2.80 -0.29 29.46
CA HIS A 45 -2.40 -1.61 29.95
C HIS A 45 -2.12 -2.59 28.79
N PRO A 46 -1.27 -3.63 29.03
CA PRO A 46 -0.94 -4.62 28.02
C PRO A 46 -2.17 -5.43 27.61
N LYS A 47 -2.39 -5.58 26.30
CA LYS A 47 -3.49 -6.36 25.72
C LYS A 47 -2.94 -7.46 24.82
N ALA A 48 -3.69 -8.57 24.70
CA ALA A 48 -3.39 -9.58 23.70
C ALA A 48 -3.47 -8.96 22.29
N VAL A 49 -2.56 -9.34 21.39
CA VAL A 49 -2.38 -8.66 20.08
C VAL A 49 -3.68 -8.47 19.29
N ARG A 50 -4.51 -9.52 19.16
CA ARG A 50 -5.81 -9.44 18.46
C ARG A 50 -6.69 -8.33 19.07
N HIS A 51 -6.85 -8.34 20.39
CA HIS A 51 -7.70 -7.40 21.10
C HIS A 51 -7.14 -5.97 21.03
N ALA A 52 -5.82 -5.81 21.16
CA ALA A 52 -5.16 -4.52 21.04
C ALA A 52 -5.37 -3.89 19.67
N ILE A 53 -5.15 -4.65 18.59
CA ILE A 53 -5.34 -4.16 17.22
C ILE A 53 -6.82 -3.85 16.98
N ASN A 54 -7.76 -4.71 17.38
CA ASN A 54 -9.18 -4.45 17.20
C ASN A 54 -9.65 -3.21 17.99
N THR A 55 -9.08 -2.97 19.17
CA THR A 55 -9.32 -1.75 19.97
C THR A 55 -8.74 -0.51 19.30
N TYR A 56 -7.52 -0.61 18.75
CA TYR A 56 -6.90 0.46 17.99
C TYR A 56 -7.76 0.85 16.78
N LEU A 57 -8.25 -0.15 16.04
CA LEU A 57 -9.10 0.04 14.87
C LEU A 57 -10.49 0.58 15.21
N SER A 58 -11.10 0.19 16.32
CA SER A 58 -12.40 0.74 16.74
C SER A 58 -12.31 2.22 17.17
N GLY A 59 -11.11 2.68 17.50
CA GLY A 59 -10.84 4.00 18.06
C GLY A 59 -11.42 4.21 19.45
N TYR A 60 -11.77 3.13 20.15
CA TYR A 60 -12.52 3.17 21.40
C TYR A 60 -11.98 2.17 22.44
N LEU A 61 -11.53 2.71 23.57
CA LEU A 61 -11.11 1.97 24.76
C LEU A 61 -12.32 1.74 25.66
N SER A 62 -12.92 0.56 25.57
CA SER A 62 -14.14 0.23 26.32
C SER A 62 -13.94 0.20 27.84
N GLU A 63 -12.76 -0.21 28.32
CA GLU A 63 -12.43 -0.31 29.75
C GLU A 63 -12.33 1.06 30.43
N GLU A 64 -11.86 2.06 29.68
CA GLU A 64 -11.67 3.44 30.16
C GLU A 64 -12.83 4.36 29.72
N ASN A 65 -13.75 3.85 28.88
CA ASN A 65 -14.83 4.62 28.24
C ASN A 65 -14.30 5.84 27.47
N ILE A 66 -13.19 5.68 26.74
CA ILE A 66 -12.51 6.75 26.00
C ILE A 66 -12.56 6.46 24.50
N ARG A 67 -13.05 7.43 23.71
CA ARG A 67 -12.87 7.46 22.26
C ARG A 67 -11.66 8.30 21.92
N PHE A 68 -10.63 7.69 21.35
CA PHE A 68 -9.38 8.36 20.99
C PHE A 68 -9.22 8.54 19.47
N SER A 69 -10.01 7.83 18.66
CA SER A 69 -10.05 8.04 17.21
C SER A 69 -11.40 7.67 16.58
N GLU A 70 -11.57 8.08 15.33
CA GLU A 70 -12.60 7.55 14.44
C GLU A 70 -12.29 6.09 14.09
N PRO A 71 -13.31 5.23 13.92
CA PRO A 71 -13.09 3.83 13.58
C PRO A 71 -12.46 3.68 12.19
N ILE A 72 -11.59 2.68 12.08
CA ILE A 72 -10.98 2.20 10.85
C ILE A 72 -11.69 0.90 10.45
N GLU A 73 -12.38 0.92 9.33
CA GLU A 73 -13.12 -0.24 8.83
C GLU A 73 -12.41 -0.85 7.61
N PHE A 74 -12.30 -2.17 7.61
CA PHE A 74 -11.81 -2.93 6.46
C PHE A 74 -13.01 -3.42 5.67
N GLU A 75 -13.20 -2.85 4.48
CA GLU A 75 -14.22 -3.29 3.56
C GLU A 75 -13.74 -4.52 2.79
N GLU A 76 -14.58 -5.54 2.74
CA GLU A 76 -14.37 -6.69 1.86
C GLU A 76 -14.94 -6.33 0.49
N HIS A 77 -14.06 -5.97 -0.44
CA HIS A 77 -14.49 -5.72 -1.81
C HIS A 77 -14.74 -7.06 -2.51
N PRO A 78 -15.94 -7.31 -3.04
CA PRO A 78 -16.19 -8.52 -3.80
C PRO A 78 -15.25 -8.54 -5.02
N PRO A 79 -14.63 -9.69 -5.35
CA PRO A 79 -13.76 -9.78 -6.51
C PRO A 79 -14.54 -9.40 -7.77
N LYS A 80 -14.10 -8.35 -8.47
CA LYS A 80 -14.64 -8.00 -9.78
C LYS A 80 -14.10 -9.01 -10.82
N PRO A 81 -14.97 -9.65 -11.63
CA PRO A 81 -14.50 -10.55 -12.69
C PRO A 81 -13.59 -9.80 -13.67
N ARG A 82 -12.33 -10.19 -13.73
CA ARG A 82 -11.31 -9.48 -14.53
C ARG A 82 -11.46 -9.66 -16.04
N GLN A 83 -12.20 -10.69 -16.47
CA GLN A 83 -12.24 -11.11 -17.89
C GLN A 83 -12.96 -10.10 -18.80
N ASP A 84 -13.87 -9.28 -18.27
CA ASP A 84 -14.76 -8.43 -19.08
C ASP A 84 -14.27 -6.98 -19.23
N LEU A 85 -13.17 -6.59 -18.58
CA LEU A 85 -12.69 -5.20 -18.65
C LEU A 85 -11.78 -4.97 -19.87
N PRO A 86 -11.97 -3.89 -20.65
CA PRO A 86 -11.09 -3.52 -21.76
C PRO A 86 -9.64 -3.36 -21.33
N LEU A 87 -8.70 -3.68 -22.23
CA LEU A 87 -7.28 -3.46 -22.00
C LEU A 87 -6.97 -1.96 -22.10
N LEU A 88 -6.29 -1.42 -21.09
CA LEU A 88 -5.79 -0.03 -21.08
C LEU A 88 -4.34 0.03 -21.61
N VAL A 89 -3.47 -0.81 -21.07
CA VAL A 89 -2.06 -0.89 -21.46
C VAL A 89 -1.68 -2.35 -21.64
N THR A 90 -0.99 -2.65 -22.73
CA THR A 90 -0.30 -3.94 -22.90
C THR A 90 1.19 -3.71 -22.96
N PHE A 91 1.95 -4.55 -22.29
CA PHE A 91 3.40 -4.54 -22.38
C PHE A 91 3.87 -5.93 -22.82
N GLN A 92 4.69 -5.98 -23.86
CA GLN A 92 5.41 -7.19 -24.23
C GLN A 92 6.45 -7.49 -23.15
N ARG A 93 7.10 -8.65 -23.24
CA ARG A 93 8.23 -8.98 -22.35
C ARG A 93 9.22 -7.81 -22.30
N LEU A 94 9.33 -7.16 -21.14
CA LEU A 94 10.26 -6.05 -20.92
C LEU A 94 11.53 -6.56 -20.28
N VAL A 95 12.67 -6.08 -20.75
CA VAL A 95 13.97 -6.34 -20.11
C VAL A 95 14.65 -5.00 -19.84
N LYS A 96 15.16 -4.82 -18.62
CA LYS A 96 16.07 -3.73 -18.30
C LYS A 96 17.39 -4.28 -17.77
N MET A 97 18.47 -3.91 -18.43
CA MET A 97 19.83 -4.28 -18.01
C MET A 97 20.55 -3.06 -17.44
N PHE A 98 21.07 -3.21 -16.22
CA PHE A 98 22.06 -2.33 -15.62
C PHE A 98 23.38 -3.10 -15.45
N LYS A 99 24.46 -2.42 -15.06
CA LYS A 99 25.80 -3.03 -14.93
C LYS A 99 25.82 -4.30 -14.07
N SER A 100 25.05 -4.34 -12.99
CA SER A 100 25.04 -5.43 -12.01
C SER A 100 23.67 -6.03 -11.75
N PHE A 101 22.63 -5.56 -12.45
CA PHE A 101 21.25 -5.94 -12.20
C PHE A 101 20.48 -6.15 -13.50
N ARG A 102 19.71 -7.23 -13.59
CA ARG A 102 18.81 -7.52 -14.70
C ARG A 102 17.38 -7.64 -14.21
N LEU A 103 16.47 -6.89 -14.83
CA LEU A 103 15.04 -7.05 -14.66
C LEU A 103 14.44 -7.66 -15.91
N THR A 104 13.62 -8.69 -15.74
CA THR A 104 12.73 -9.22 -16.79
C THR A 104 11.30 -9.14 -16.29
N VAL A 105 10.40 -8.51 -17.04
CA VAL A 105 8.95 -8.54 -16.76
C VAL A 105 8.30 -9.30 -17.91
N GLU A 106 7.54 -10.35 -17.57
CA GLU A 106 6.81 -11.14 -18.55
C GLU A 106 5.69 -10.30 -19.20
N THR A 107 5.20 -10.74 -20.36
CA THR A 107 4.11 -10.06 -21.06
C THR A 107 2.88 -9.95 -20.17
N GLY A 108 2.26 -8.78 -20.14
CA GLY A 108 1.09 -8.52 -19.31
C GLY A 108 0.25 -7.37 -19.82
N ALA A 109 -0.89 -7.17 -19.18
CA ALA A 109 -1.81 -6.09 -19.51
C ALA A 109 -2.51 -5.54 -18.26
N ILE A 110 -2.67 -4.22 -18.25
CA ILE A 110 -3.49 -3.47 -17.29
C ILE A 110 -4.82 -3.15 -17.98
N ARG A 111 -5.93 -3.32 -17.28
CA ARG A 111 -7.30 -3.09 -17.75
C ARG A 111 -7.85 -1.77 -17.25
N VAL A 112 -8.88 -1.26 -17.92
CA VAL A 112 -9.58 -0.03 -17.53
C VAL A 112 -10.32 -0.24 -16.21
N GLY A 113 -10.19 0.69 -15.26
CA GLY A 113 -10.90 0.66 -13.99
C GLY A 113 -10.35 -0.33 -12.96
N GLU A 114 -9.19 -0.93 -13.21
CA GLU A 114 -8.56 -1.88 -12.30
C GLU A 114 -7.41 -1.24 -11.50
N VAL A 115 -7.29 -1.60 -10.22
CA VAL A 115 -6.10 -1.32 -9.42
C VAL A 115 -5.20 -2.55 -9.42
N VAL A 116 -3.99 -2.40 -9.95
CA VAL A 116 -2.96 -3.44 -9.95
C VAL A 116 -1.95 -3.18 -8.85
N GLY A 117 -1.94 -4.04 -7.82
CA GLY A 117 -0.90 -4.04 -6.81
C GLY A 117 0.38 -4.69 -7.33
N VAL A 118 1.54 -4.23 -6.89
CA VAL A 118 2.83 -4.85 -7.19
C VAL A 118 3.55 -5.18 -5.90
N VAL A 119 3.83 -6.47 -5.71
CA VAL A 119 4.50 -6.98 -4.51
C VAL A 119 5.78 -7.73 -4.87
N GLY A 120 6.69 -7.78 -3.91
CA GLY A 120 7.96 -8.51 -4.04
C GLY A 120 9.05 -7.91 -3.16
N PRO A 121 10.18 -8.61 -2.99
CA PRO A 121 11.30 -8.14 -2.17
C PRO A 121 11.87 -6.78 -2.60
N ASN A 122 12.60 -6.13 -1.70
CA ASN A 122 13.33 -4.89 -2.04
C ASN A 122 14.43 -5.20 -3.06
N ALA A 123 14.82 -4.19 -3.84
CA ALA A 123 15.89 -4.30 -4.84
C ALA A 123 15.67 -5.38 -5.91
N ILE A 124 14.39 -5.70 -6.21
CA ILE A 124 14.00 -6.67 -7.24
C ILE A 124 13.50 -6.03 -8.55
N GLY A 125 13.54 -4.69 -8.64
CA GLY A 125 13.20 -3.97 -9.87
C GLY A 125 11.77 -3.45 -9.97
N LYS A 126 10.94 -3.50 -8.91
CA LYS A 126 9.57 -2.93 -8.92
C LYS A 126 9.53 -1.46 -9.37
N THR A 127 10.30 -0.60 -8.71
CA THR A 127 10.44 0.83 -9.10
C THR A 127 11.00 1.00 -10.51
N THR A 128 11.86 0.09 -10.98
CA THR A 128 12.37 0.12 -12.36
C THR A 128 11.23 -0.17 -13.35
N PHE A 129 10.39 -1.15 -13.06
CA PHE A 129 9.21 -1.45 -13.86
C PHE A 129 8.23 -0.27 -13.92
N VAL A 130 7.93 0.36 -12.78
CA VAL A 130 7.09 1.57 -12.75
C VAL A 130 7.69 2.69 -13.59
N LYS A 131 9.00 2.93 -13.48
CA LYS A 131 9.69 3.95 -14.29
C LYS A 131 9.67 3.65 -15.78
N MET A 132 9.65 2.38 -16.18
CA MET A 132 9.46 1.98 -17.58
C MET A 132 8.04 2.31 -18.05
N LEU A 133 7.01 1.99 -17.26
CA LEU A 133 5.63 2.37 -17.59
C LEU A 133 5.41 3.89 -17.58
N ALA A 134 6.13 4.63 -16.73
CA ALA A 134 6.09 6.08 -16.64
C ALA A 134 6.84 6.80 -17.78
N GLY A 135 7.57 6.06 -18.64
CA GLY A 135 8.43 6.65 -19.67
C GLY A 135 9.68 7.37 -19.12
N VAL A 136 9.99 7.20 -17.82
CA VAL A 136 11.17 7.80 -17.16
C VAL A 136 12.44 7.00 -17.49
N VAL A 137 12.31 5.70 -17.74
CA VAL A 137 13.41 4.79 -18.08
C VAL A 137 13.00 3.94 -19.28
N GLU A 138 13.77 3.97 -20.36
CA GLU A 138 13.51 3.09 -21.50
C GLU A 138 13.90 1.63 -21.17
N PRO A 139 13.12 0.62 -21.62
CA PRO A 139 13.55 -0.76 -21.56
C PRO A 139 14.77 -0.99 -22.45
N THR A 140 15.60 -1.98 -22.11
CA THR A 140 16.69 -2.45 -22.96
C THR A 140 16.17 -3.34 -24.10
N ASP A 141 15.10 -4.09 -23.84
CA ASP A 141 14.39 -4.91 -24.82
C ASP A 141 12.89 -4.97 -24.47
N GLY A 142 12.05 -5.14 -25.48
CA GLY A 142 10.59 -5.09 -25.36
C GLY A 142 10.00 -3.69 -25.54
N SER A 143 8.67 -3.61 -25.51
CA SER A 143 7.92 -2.36 -25.69
C SER A 143 6.68 -2.33 -24.81
N VAL A 144 6.33 -1.11 -24.39
CA VAL A 144 5.05 -0.79 -23.75
C VAL A 144 4.18 -0.16 -24.83
N ASP A 145 3.11 -0.84 -25.22
CA ASP A 145 2.17 -0.31 -26.21
C ASP A 145 1.20 0.63 -25.50
N ALA A 146 1.57 1.91 -25.42
CA ALA A 146 0.70 2.89 -24.78
C ALA A 146 0.82 4.29 -25.37
N LYS A 147 -0.29 4.78 -25.90
CA LYS A 147 -0.59 6.21 -26.07
C LYS A 147 -1.53 6.65 -24.93
N ILE A 148 -1.09 6.49 -23.68
CA ILE A 148 -1.89 6.87 -22.51
C ILE A 148 -1.24 8.03 -21.77
N VAL A 149 -2.06 8.81 -21.07
CA VAL A 149 -1.57 9.83 -20.15
C VAL A 149 -1.29 9.19 -18.80
N VAL A 150 -0.07 9.37 -18.28
CA VAL A 150 0.36 8.80 -16.99
C VAL A 150 0.59 9.90 -15.97
N SER A 151 0.07 9.70 -14.75
CA SER A 151 0.45 10.48 -13.57
C SER A 151 1.31 9.61 -12.65
N TYR A 152 2.52 10.05 -12.32
CA TYR A 152 3.50 9.27 -11.56
C TYR A 152 3.87 9.92 -10.23
N LYS A 153 3.72 9.17 -9.14
CA LYS A 153 4.21 9.48 -7.78
C LYS A 153 5.45 8.62 -7.48
N PRO A 154 6.67 9.17 -7.48
CA PRO A 154 7.90 8.41 -7.28
C PRO A 154 8.14 8.03 -5.82
N GLN A 155 8.82 6.90 -5.57
CA GLN A 155 9.15 6.41 -4.22
C GLN A 155 9.80 7.49 -3.35
N TYR A 156 10.89 8.10 -3.83
CA TYR A 156 11.59 9.17 -3.16
C TYR A 156 11.03 10.52 -3.64
N ILE A 157 10.40 11.23 -2.70
CA ILE A 157 9.87 12.58 -2.94
C ILE A 157 10.92 13.56 -2.40
N SER A 158 11.56 14.29 -3.29
CA SER A 158 12.34 15.48 -2.93
C SER A 158 11.69 16.67 -3.63
N ILE A 159 11.01 17.52 -2.88
CA ILE A 159 10.47 18.77 -3.40
C ILE A 159 11.41 19.88 -2.94
N ASP A 160 12.28 20.31 -3.85
CA ASP A 160 13.04 21.55 -3.69
C ASP A 160 12.16 22.71 -4.15
N TYR A 161 11.23 23.11 -3.28
CA TYR A 161 10.29 24.20 -3.51
C TYR A 161 10.32 25.14 -2.32
N ASP A 162 10.68 26.39 -2.60
CA ASP A 162 10.66 27.48 -1.63
C ASP A 162 9.29 28.16 -1.66
N GLY A 163 8.37 27.66 -0.85
CA GLY A 163 7.01 28.18 -0.73
C GLY A 163 6.06 27.25 0.05
N THR A 164 4.78 27.61 0.07
CA THR A 164 3.75 26.88 0.84
C THR A 164 3.18 25.67 0.10
N VAL A 165 2.57 24.74 0.84
CA VAL A 165 1.83 23.60 0.25
C VAL A 165 0.73 24.07 -0.69
N GLN A 166 0.02 25.13 -0.32
CA GLN A 166 -1.05 25.68 -1.14
C GLN A 166 -0.53 26.14 -2.51
N GLU A 167 0.59 26.86 -2.56
CA GLU A 167 1.16 27.35 -3.81
C GLU A 167 1.58 26.21 -4.75
N ILE A 168 2.29 25.20 -4.23
CA ILE A 168 2.73 24.07 -5.06
C ILE A 168 1.56 23.23 -5.56
N LEU A 169 0.53 23.02 -4.73
CA LEU A 169 -0.67 22.30 -5.15
C LEU A 169 -1.49 23.11 -6.15
N TYR A 170 -1.58 24.43 -5.99
CA TYR A 170 -2.25 25.27 -7.00
C TYR A 170 -1.57 25.17 -8.36
N LYS A 171 -0.22 25.10 -8.37
CA LYS A 171 0.58 24.95 -9.60
C LYS A 171 0.51 23.55 -10.22
N THR A 172 0.48 22.48 -9.41
CA THR A 172 0.66 21.09 -9.89
C THR A 172 -0.62 20.27 -9.90
N ALA A 173 -1.65 20.73 -9.19
CA ALA A 173 -2.86 20.01 -8.85
C ALA A 173 -4.04 20.99 -8.65
N GLU A 174 -4.13 22.00 -9.52
CA GLU A 174 -5.22 23.00 -9.54
C GLU A 174 -6.62 22.40 -9.36
N PRO A 175 -6.97 21.23 -9.94
CA PRO A 175 -8.28 20.61 -9.77
C PRO A 175 -8.72 20.43 -8.31
N LEU A 176 -7.78 20.27 -7.37
CA LEU A 176 -8.08 20.18 -5.93
C LEU A 176 -8.86 21.40 -5.40
N PHE A 177 -8.72 22.56 -6.04
CA PHE A 177 -9.35 23.82 -5.62
C PHE A 177 -10.53 24.20 -6.51
N THR A 178 -10.53 23.79 -7.77
CA THR A 178 -11.51 24.22 -8.78
C THR A 178 -12.63 23.21 -9.02
N SER A 179 -12.37 21.91 -8.80
CA SER A 179 -13.34 20.85 -9.01
C SER A 179 -13.92 20.36 -7.68
N ASN A 180 -15.26 20.34 -7.57
CA ASN A 180 -15.93 19.80 -6.38
C ASN A 180 -15.59 18.32 -6.13
N PHE A 181 -15.46 17.52 -7.20
CA PHE A 181 -15.04 16.11 -7.08
C PHE A 181 -13.68 15.99 -6.39
N HIS A 182 -12.63 16.56 -6.98
CA HIS A 182 -11.27 16.58 -6.42
C HIS A 182 -11.21 17.16 -5.01
N LYS A 183 -12.00 18.19 -4.71
CA LYS A 183 -12.09 18.75 -3.36
C LYS A 183 -12.60 17.72 -2.35
N THR A 184 -13.74 17.09 -2.63
CA THR A 184 -14.35 16.13 -1.69
C THR A 184 -13.60 14.81 -1.65
N GLU A 185 -13.29 14.23 -2.80
CA GLU A 185 -12.75 12.87 -2.90
C GLU A 185 -11.24 12.79 -2.68
N ILE A 186 -10.50 13.90 -2.78
CA ILE A 186 -9.04 13.92 -2.58
C ILE A 186 -8.65 14.91 -1.48
N PHE A 187 -8.96 16.20 -1.62
CA PHE A 187 -8.47 17.22 -0.69
C PHE A 187 -9.00 17.02 0.74
N ASP A 188 -10.32 16.87 0.88
CA ASP A 188 -10.98 16.67 2.17
C ASP A 188 -10.72 15.26 2.70
N ALA A 189 -10.76 14.24 1.82
CA ALA A 189 -10.48 12.85 2.17
C ALA A 189 -9.08 12.64 2.75
N LEU A 190 -8.07 13.32 2.19
CA LEU A 190 -6.69 13.31 2.69
C LEU A 190 -6.42 14.37 3.77
N LYS A 191 -7.45 15.09 4.22
CA LYS A 191 -7.40 16.09 5.30
C LYS A 191 -6.35 17.19 5.08
N LEU A 192 -6.15 17.64 3.83
CA LEU A 192 -5.04 18.53 3.46
C LEU A 192 -5.14 19.95 4.03
N LYS A 193 -6.34 20.39 4.47
CA LYS A 193 -6.61 21.77 4.89
C LYS A 193 -5.58 22.34 5.86
N HIS A 194 -5.18 21.58 6.88
CA HIS A 194 -4.24 22.02 7.92
C HIS A 194 -2.78 22.13 7.44
N LEU A 195 -2.48 21.68 6.22
CA LEU A 195 -1.14 21.72 5.63
C LEU A 195 -0.93 22.94 4.72
N MET A 196 -2.00 23.61 4.28
CA MET A 196 -1.96 24.59 3.18
C MET A 196 -0.97 25.73 3.41
N GLU A 197 -0.95 26.28 4.62
CA GLU A 197 -0.09 27.41 4.99
C GLU A 197 1.33 26.98 5.39
N LYS A 198 1.57 25.68 5.56
CA LYS A 198 2.90 25.18 5.95
C LYS A 198 3.89 25.34 4.79
N PRO A 199 5.14 25.74 5.05
CA PRO A 199 6.23 25.60 4.09
C PRO A 199 6.43 24.13 3.72
N VAL A 200 6.63 23.84 2.43
CA VAL A 200 6.89 22.46 1.97
C VAL A 200 8.10 21.83 2.65
N SER A 201 9.14 22.63 2.91
CA SER A 201 10.37 22.22 3.61
C SER A 201 10.17 21.81 5.07
N SER A 202 9.05 22.20 5.69
CA SER A 202 8.72 21.86 7.09
C SER A 202 7.86 20.62 7.25
N LEU A 203 7.37 20.04 6.16
CA LEU A 203 6.48 18.88 6.22
C LEU A 203 7.20 17.66 6.79
N SER A 204 6.49 16.90 7.63
CA SER A 204 6.92 15.56 8.00
C SER A 204 6.91 14.63 6.77
N GLY A 205 7.59 13.48 6.88
CA GLY A 205 7.59 12.48 5.80
C GLY A 205 6.18 12.03 5.40
N GLY A 206 5.29 11.83 6.39
CA GLY A 206 3.90 11.41 6.12
C GLY A 206 3.03 12.53 5.54
N GLU A 207 3.25 13.78 5.96
CA GLU A 207 2.55 14.94 5.37
C GLU A 207 2.99 15.14 3.91
N LEU A 208 4.29 15.11 3.64
CA LEU A 208 4.85 15.23 2.29
C LEU A 208 4.35 14.10 1.38
N GLN A 209 4.29 12.88 1.91
CA GLN A 209 3.75 11.72 1.22
C GLN A 209 2.27 11.91 0.83
N THR A 210 1.46 12.40 1.78
CA THR A 210 0.03 12.65 1.56
C THR A 210 -0.19 13.73 0.50
N VAL A 211 0.60 14.82 0.53
CA VAL A 211 0.58 15.89 -0.47
C VAL A 211 0.98 15.35 -1.86
N ALA A 212 2.01 14.50 -1.95
CA ALA A 212 2.45 13.93 -3.21
C ALA A 212 1.42 12.98 -3.83
N VAL A 213 0.75 12.15 -3.01
CA VAL A 213 -0.37 11.31 -3.48
C VAL A 213 -1.51 12.19 -3.99
N ALA A 214 -1.89 13.23 -3.25
CA ALA A 214 -2.95 14.15 -3.66
C ALA A 214 -2.63 14.82 -5.01
N SER A 215 -1.40 15.32 -5.17
CA SER A 215 -0.95 15.93 -6.43
C SER A 215 -0.96 14.94 -7.60
N CYS A 216 -0.61 13.68 -7.35
CA CYS A 216 -0.65 12.63 -8.36
C CYS A 216 -2.09 12.33 -8.81
N LEU A 217 -3.01 12.13 -7.85
CA LEU A 217 -4.41 11.79 -8.12
C LEU A 217 -5.20 12.93 -8.75
N ALA A 218 -4.78 14.18 -8.52
CA ALA A 218 -5.45 15.36 -9.07
C ALA A 218 -5.14 15.63 -10.55
N LYS A 219 -4.13 14.97 -11.12
CA LYS A 219 -3.81 15.10 -12.53
C LYS A 219 -4.75 14.26 -13.37
N GLU A 220 -5.15 14.80 -14.52
CA GLU A 220 -5.86 14.04 -15.54
C GLU A 220 -4.91 12.99 -16.12
N ALA A 221 -5.20 11.72 -15.87
CA ALA A 221 -4.42 10.59 -16.35
C ALA A 221 -5.32 9.39 -16.62
N ASP A 222 -4.87 8.51 -17.52
CA ASP A 222 -5.48 7.22 -17.78
C ASP A 222 -4.97 6.15 -16.81
N LEU A 223 -3.70 6.27 -16.41
CA LEU A 223 -3.04 5.40 -15.45
C LEU A 223 -2.31 6.21 -14.38
N TYR A 224 -2.66 5.97 -13.12
CA TYR A 224 -1.91 6.45 -11.97
C TYR A 224 -0.84 5.43 -11.58
N LEU A 225 0.42 5.84 -11.57
CA LEU A 225 1.55 5.04 -11.11
C LEU A 225 1.97 5.55 -9.73
N ILE A 226 1.81 4.74 -8.69
CA ILE A 226 2.02 5.18 -7.31
C ILE A 226 3.03 4.26 -6.64
N ASP A 227 4.25 4.76 -6.42
CA ASP A 227 5.36 3.99 -5.88
C ASP A 227 5.53 4.28 -4.37
N GLU A 228 5.34 3.24 -3.57
CA GLU A 228 5.36 3.21 -2.10
C GLU A 228 4.51 4.31 -1.45
N PRO A 229 3.19 4.37 -1.71
CA PRO A 229 2.28 5.32 -1.07
C PRO A 229 2.21 5.18 0.47
N SER A 230 2.41 3.99 1.03
CA SER A 230 2.30 3.75 2.48
C SER A 230 3.50 4.25 3.31
N ALA A 231 4.61 4.61 2.64
CA ALA A 231 5.85 5.00 3.30
C ALA A 231 5.63 6.20 4.23
N TYR A 232 6.22 6.13 5.43
CA TYR A 232 6.11 7.14 6.50
C TYR A 232 4.69 7.38 7.05
N LEU A 233 3.67 6.71 6.53
CA LEU A 233 2.30 6.85 6.99
C LEU A 233 2.04 5.95 8.18
N ASP A 234 1.28 6.47 9.15
CA ASP A 234 0.67 5.65 10.20
C ASP A 234 -0.51 4.84 9.65
N SER A 235 -1.06 3.95 10.47
CA SER A 235 -2.16 3.07 10.09
C SER A 235 -3.39 3.84 9.61
N LYS A 236 -3.72 4.99 10.21
CA LYS A 236 -4.90 5.79 9.85
C LYS A 236 -4.69 6.50 8.51
N GLN A 237 -3.53 7.11 8.32
CA GLN A 237 -3.16 7.76 7.07
C GLN A 237 -3.10 6.76 5.91
N ARG A 238 -2.57 5.54 6.13
CA ARG A 238 -2.61 4.45 5.14
C ARG A 238 -4.02 4.12 4.69
N MET A 239 -4.98 4.07 5.62
CA MET A 239 -6.39 3.79 5.30
C MET A 239 -7.04 4.93 4.52
N LEU A 240 -6.72 6.18 4.86
CA LEU A 240 -7.21 7.34 4.11
C LEU A 240 -6.66 7.34 2.69
N VAL A 241 -5.36 7.10 2.53
CA VAL A 241 -4.70 7.04 1.23
C VAL A 241 -5.23 5.88 0.39
N SER A 242 -5.37 4.68 0.96
CA SER A 242 -5.89 3.51 0.25
C SER A 242 -7.31 3.74 -0.26
N ARG A 243 -8.22 4.22 0.60
CA ARG A 243 -9.60 4.56 0.24
C ARG A 243 -9.67 5.67 -0.80
N THR A 244 -8.83 6.69 -0.69
CA THR A 244 -8.77 7.81 -1.64
C THR A 244 -8.37 7.31 -3.03
N ILE A 245 -7.29 6.52 -3.13
CA ILE A 245 -6.85 5.94 -4.41
C ILE A 245 -7.97 5.11 -5.03
N ARG A 246 -8.60 4.22 -4.24
CA ARG A 246 -9.70 3.37 -4.69
C ARG A 246 -10.87 4.19 -5.23
N ARG A 247 -11.35 5.16 -4.46
CA ARG A 247 -12.49 6.02 -4.86
C ARG A 247 -12.20 6.83 -6.10
N VAL A 248 -10.99 7.38 -6.24
CA VAL A 248 -10.60 8.14 -7.43
C VAL A 248 -10.62 7.24 -8.67
N VAL A 249 -10.02 6.06 -8.60
CA VAL A 249 -10.02 5.06 -9.69
C VAL A 249 -11.45 4.68 -10.07
N GLU A 250 -12.28 4.33 -9.09
CA GLU A 250 -13.65 3.88 -9.33
C GLU A 250 -14.56 4.97 -9.90
N ASN A 251 -14.52 6.18 -9.32
CA ASN A 251 -15.39 7.27 -9.75
C ASN A 251 -14.97 7.87 -11.10
N LEU A 252 -13.67 7.90 -11.42
CA LEU A 252 -13.17 8.41 -12.70
C LEU A 252 -13.10 7.34 -13.79
N GLY A 253 -13.30 6.06 -13.46
CA GLY A 253 -13.13 4.94 -14.39
C GLY A 253 -11.70 4.83 -14.93
N LYS A 254 -10.72 5.30 -14.17
CA LYS A 254 -9.28 5.25 -14.52
C LYS A 254 -8.63 4.04 -13.87
N SER A 255 -7.37 3.76 -14.19
CA SER A 255 -6.64 2.62 -13.60
C SER A 255 -5.49 3.10 -12.73
N ALA A 256 -5.04 2.25 -11.80
CA ALA A 256 -3.86 2.53 -11.00
C ALA A 256 -2.95 1.31 -10.93
N LEU A 257 -1.64 1.55 -10.90
CA LEU A 257 -0.65 0.57 -10.54
C LEU A 257 0.09 1.06 -9.29
N VAL A 258 0.02 0.26 -8.23
CA VAL A 258 0.49 0.65 -6.91
C VAL A 258 1.55 -0.33 -6.43
N VAL A 259 2.75 0.18 -6.20
CA VAL A 259 3.85 -0.61 -5.63
C VAL A 259 3.89 -0.34 -4.15
N ASP A 260 3.87 -1.38 -3.33
CA ASP A 260 4.06 -1.22 -1.90
C ASP A 260 4.68 -2.47 -1.28
N HIS A 261 5.16 -2.32 -0.05
CA HIS A 261 5.69 -3.38 0.79
C HIS A 261 4.68 -3.82 1.85
N ASP A 262 3.71 -2.97 2.16
CA ASP A 262 2.62 -3.26 3.09
C ASP A 262 1.56 -4.13 2.38
N VAL A 263 1.52 -5.41 2.76
CA VAL A 263 0.57 -6.38 2.20
C VAL A 263 -0.88 -6.02 2.54
N TYR A 264 -1.13 -5.37 3.69
CA TYR A 264 -2.48 -4.93 4.06
C TYR A 264 -2.92 -3.79 3.15
N PHE A 265 -2.01 -2.84 2.89
CA PHE A 265 -2.29 -1.75 1.98
C PHE A 265 -2.62 -2.25 0.57
N ILE A 266 -1.84 -3.21 0.06
CA ILE A 266 -2.08 -3.85 -1.24
C ILE A 266 -3.40 -4.62 -1.26
N ASP A 267 -3.69 -5.40 -0.22
CA ASP A 267 -4.96 -6.16 -0.09
C ASP A 267 -6.18 -5.26 -0.19
N MET A 268 -6.13 -4.09 0.45
CA MET A 268 -7.27 -3.17 0.49
C MET A 268 -7.57 -2.51 -0.86
N ILE A 269 -6.52 -2.17 -1.63
CA ILE A 269 -6.70 -1.36 -2.84
C ILE A 269 -6.81 -2.19 -4.11
N SER A 270 -6.21 -3.37 -4.16
CA SER A 270 -5.91 -4.04 -5.43
C SER A 270 -7.03 -4.97 -5.89
N ASP A 271 -7.29 -4.99 -7.19
CA ASP A 271 -8.16 -5.98 -7.86
C ASP A 271 -7.32 -7.11 -8.49
N ALA A 272 -6.08 -6.79 -8.88
CA ALA A 272 -5.13 -7.69 -9.51
C ALA A 272 -3.74 -7.49 -8.91
N LEU A 273 -2.85 -8.47 -9.09
CA LEU A 273 -1.53 -8.43 -8.49
C LEU A 273 -0.43 -8.85 -9.45
N MET A 274 0.63 -8.05 -9.54
CA MET A 274 1.91 -8.46 -10.13
C MET A 274 2.86 -8.90 -9.04
N VAL A 275 3.50 -10.04 -9.26
CA VAL A 275 4.42 -10.66 -8.29
C VAL A 275 5.83 -10.60 -8.85
N PHE A 276 6.74 -10.01 -8.09
CA PHE A 276 8.16 -9.94 -8.41
C PHE A 276 8.96 -10.87 -7.50
N ASP A 277 9.78 -11.72 -8.11
CA ASP A 277 10.74 -12.60 -7.43
C ASP A 277 12.17 -12.43 -7.98
N GLY A 278 13.13 -13.14 -7.37
CA GLY A 278 14.49 -13.27 -7.88
C GLY A 278 15.54 -13.06 -6.77
N VAL A 279 16.71 -12.58 -7.16
CA VAL A 279 17.84 -12.35 -6.25
C VAL A 279 18.07 -10.85 -6.08
N PRO A 280 17.79 -10.26 -4.90
CA PRO A 280 17.94 -8.83 -4.64
C PRO A 280 19.28 -8.27 -5.11
N GLY A 281 19.23 -7.19 -5.89
CA GLY A 281 20.41 -6.52 -6.43
C GLY A 281 21.13 -7.25 -7.58
N LYS A 282 20.68 -8.45 -8.00
CA LYS A 282 21.24 -9.19 -9.14
C LYS A 282 20.23 -9.45 -10.26
N GLU A 283 19.09 -10.04 -9.94
CA GLU A 283 18.08 -10.42 -10.93
C GLU A 283 16.68 -10.27 -10.36
N GLY A 284 15.77 -9.71 -11.14
CA GLY A 284 14.35 -9.65 -10.82
C GLY A 284 13.50 -10.18 -11.96
N VAL A 285 12.45 -10.91 -11.62
CA VAL A 285 11.44 -11.43 -12.56
C VAL A 285 10.06 -10.97 -12.10
N GLY A 286 9.38 -10.17 -12.92
CA GLY A 286 8.00 -9.75 -12.70
C GLY A 286 7.02 -10.57 -13.52
N ARG A 287 5.97 -11.10 -12.90
CA ARG A 287 4.90 -11.87 -13.56
C ARG A 287 3.52 -11.30 -13.29
N GLY A 288 2.59 -11.57 -14.19
CA GLY A 288 1.20 -11.14 -14.09
C GLY A 288 0.88 -9.90 -14.96
N PRO A 289 -0.18 -9.14 -14.63
CA PRO A 289 -0.93 -9.25 -13.37
C PRO A 289 -1.79 -10.53 -13.32
N PHE A 290 -1.94 -11.11 -12.14
CA PHE A 290 -2.82 -12.25 -11.81
C PHE A 290 -4.12 -11.74 -11.16
N SER A 291 -5.08 -12.62 -10.92
CA SER A 291 -6.16 -12.28 -9.96
C SER A 291 -5.55 -12.00 -8.58
N LEU A 292 -6.18 -11.17 -7.75
CA LEU A 292 -5.68 -10.88 -6.40
C LEU A 292 -5.42 -12.18 -5.60
N HIS A 293 -6.38 -13.11 -5.64
CA HIS A 293 -6.28 -14.39 -4.93
C HIS A 293 -5.09 -15.24 -5.38
N GLU A 294 -4.91 -15.41 -6.69
CA GLU A 294 -3.80 -16.17 -7.26
C GLU A 294 -2.46 -15.50 -6.97
N GLY A 295 -2.35 -14.19 -7.21
CA GLY A 295 -1.13 -13.44 -6.99
C GLY A 295 -0.71 -13.41 -5.52
N MET A 296 -1.68 -13.21 -4.60
CA MET A 296 -1.40 -13.26 -3.16
C MET A 296 -0.96 -14.66 -2.73
N ASN A 297 -1.59 -15.73 -3.21
CA ASN A 297 -1.16 -17.09 -2.93
C ASN A 297 0.28 -17.36 -3.41
N LEU A 298 0.64 -16.93 -4.63
CA LEU A 298 2.00 -17.03 -5.16
C LEU A 298 3.01 -16.26 -4.30
N PHE A 299 2.72 -15.00 -3.98
CA PHE A 299 3.59 -14.14 -3.18
C PHE A 299 3.76 -14.67 -1.74
N LEU A 300 2.65 -14.95 -1.06
CA LEU A 300 2.64 -15.40 0.33
C LEU A 300 3.30 -16.77 0.51
N LYS A 301 3.16 -17.66 -0.48
CA LYS A 301 3.92 -18.92 -0.53
C LYS A 301 5.42 -18.68 -0.63
N ALA A 302 5.86 -17.75 -1.47
CA ALA A 302 7.28 -17.42 -1.61
C ALA A 302 7.90 -16.86 -0.32
N VAL A 303 7.13 -16.12 0.48
CA VAL A 303 7.59 -15.59 1.79
C VAL A 303 7.25 -16.50 2.98
N ASP A 304 6.61 -17.65 2.75
CA ASP A 304 6.17 -18.63 3.74
C ASP A 304 5.32 -18.02 4.88
N VAL A 305 4.32 -17.23 4.52
CA VAL A 305 3.38 -16.58 5.45
C VAL A 305 1.94 -16.88 5.04
N THR A 306 1.05 -17.17 5.97
CA THR A 306 -0.39 -17.36 5.68
C THR A 306 -1.24 -16.26 6.29
N PHE A 307 -2.31 -15.89 5.59
CA PHE A 307 -3.24 -14.84 5.94
C PHE A 307 -4.66 -15.39 6.08
N ARG A 308 -5.41 -14.83 7.02
CA ARG A 308 -6.85 -15.03 7.19
C ARG A 308 -7.55 -13.69 7.45
N ARG A 309 -8.88 -13.68 7.40
CA ARG A 309 -9.69 -12.55 7.85
C ARG A 309 -9.94 -12.65 9.36
N ASP A 310 -9.83 -11.53 10.06
CA ASP A 310 -10.33 -11.43 11.45
C ASP A 310 -11.87 -11.41 11.45
N GLU A 311 -12.49 -12.10 12.41
CA GLU A 311 -13.94 -12.28 12.45
C GLU A 311 -14.69 -10.98 12.81
N GLU A 312 -14.08 -10.14 13.64
CA GLU A 312 -14.72 -8.91 14.16
C GLU A 312 -14.52 -7.75 13.20
N THR A 313 -13.27 -7.55 12.77
CA THR A 313 -12.88 -6.35 12.03
C THR A 313 -12.76 -6.58 10.53
N ARG A 314 -12.88 -7.83 10.06
CA ARG A 314 -12.64 -8.24 8.66
C ARG A 314 -11.27 -7.83 8.11
N ARG A 315 -10.36 -7.38 8.97
CA ARG A 315 -9.00 -7.02 8.56
C ARG A 315 -8.22 -8.25 8.10
N PRO A 316 -7.25 -8.09 7.20
CA PRO A 316 -6.23 -9.10 6.98
C PRO A 316 -5.51 -9.38 8.29
N ARG A 317 -5.19 -10.66 8.56
CA ARG A 317 -4.50 -11.09 9.76
C ARG A 317 -3.49 -12.18 9.44
N VAL A 318 -2.26 -11.97 9.88
CA VAL A 318 -1.18 -12.95 9.71
C VAL A 318 -1.34 -14.08 10.71
N ASN A 319 -1.22 -15.33 10.27
CA ASN A 319 -1.14 -16.45 11.20
C ASN A 319 0.24 -16.57 11.81
N LYS A 320 0.29 -16.96 13.10
CA LYS A 320 1.57 -17.32 13.72
C LYS A 320 2.13 -18.58 13.03
N PRO A 321 3.42 -18.59 12.63
CA PRO A 321 4.07 -19.76 12.05
C PRO A 321 3.87 -21.01 12.91
N GLY A 322 3.52 -22.13 12.27
CA GLY A 322 3.32 -23.41 12.93
C GLY A 322 2.01 -23.53 13.73
N SER A 323 1.19 -22.48 13.79
CA SER A 323 -0.17 -22.57 14.36
C SER A 323 -1.04 -23.56 13.55
N TYR A 324 -2.12 -24.04 14.16
CA TYR A 324 -3.05 -24.96 13.48
C TYR A 324 -3.54 -24.38 12.14
N MET A 325 -3.95 -23.12 12.12
CA MET A 325 -4.43 -22.44 10.90
C MET A 325 -3.32 -22.30 9.86
N ASP A 326 -2.09 -21.93 10.27
CA ASP A 326 -0.94 -21.83 9.35
C ASP A 326 -0.64 -23.17 8.67
N ARG A 327 -0.60 -24.27 9.44
CA ARG A 327 -0.35 -25.61 8.91
C ARG A 327 -1.45 -26.06 7.96
N ARG A 328 -2.72 -25.89 8.34
CA ARG A 328 -3.88 -26.26 7.52
C ARG A 328 -3.89 -25.51 6.19
N GLN A 329 -3.64 -24.20 6.21
CA GLN A 329 -3.59 -23.37 5.00
C GLN A 329 -2.45 -23.79 4.06
N LYS A 330 -1.26 -24.04 4.60
CA LYS A 330 -0.11 -24.54 3.82
C LYS A 330 -0.38 -25.92 3.21
N GLU A 331 -1.03 -26.82 3.94
CA GLU A 331 -1.36 -28.17 3.49
C GLU A 331 -2.30 -28.15 2.28
N ILE A 332 -3.32 -27.28 2.28
CA ILE A 332 -4.26 -27.14 1.17
C ILE A 332 -3.79 -26.16 0.08
N GLY A 333 -2.64 -25.50 0.27
CA GLY A 333 -2.10 -24.52 -0.67
C GLY A 333 -2.76 -23.14 -0.66
N GLU A 334 -3.59 -22.85 0.34
CA GLU A 334 -4.35 -21.58 0.49
C GLU A 334 -3.69 -20.63 1.49
N TYR A 335 -2.65 -19.93 1.03
CA TYR A 335 -1.91 -18.94 1.80
C TYR A 335 -2.68 -17.62 1.98
N TYR A 336 -3.58 -17.30 1.06
CA TYR A 336 -4.43 -16.11 1.11
C TYR A 336 -5.89 -16.53 1.23
N TYR A 337 -6.55 -16.16 2.34
CA TYR A 337 -7.97 -16.38 2.63
C TYR A 337 -8.54 -17.70 2.10
N ALA A 338 -8.53 -18.75 2.92
CA ALA A 338 -9.24 -19.96 2.58
C ALA A 338 -10.71 -19.64 2.26
N SER A 339 -11.14 -19.98 1.04
CA SER A 339 -12.55 -19.95 0.66
C SER A 339 -13.30 -20.83 1.66
N VAL A 340 -14.21 -20.24 2.45
CA VAL A 340 -15.04 -20.99 3.40
C VAL A 340 -16.14 -21.72 2.66
#